data_AF-A0A9P5JNX1-F1
#
_entry.id   AF-A0A9P5JNX1-F1
#
_cell.length_a   1.000
_cell.length_b   1.000
_cell.length_c   1.000
_cell.angle_alpha   90.00
_cell.angle_beta   90.00
_cell.angle_gamma   90.00
#
_symmetry.space_group_name_H-M   'P 1'
#
loop_
_entity.id
_entity.type
_entity.pdbx_description
1 polymer ?
#
loop_
_entity_poly.entity_id
_entity_poly.type
_entity_poly.pdbx_seq_one_letter_code
_entity_poly.pdbx_strand_id
1 'polypeptide(L)' 'WTDLHVAKWLSDAKVPQHAARFKANDLRGAVLLDLDQSALKETGIVSVGDRIKIIVAVKALRQLCA' A
#
# COMPACT_ATOMS: atom_id res chain seq x y z
N TRP A 1 -1.28 11.94 2.26
CA TRP A 1 -1.94 10.76 2.85
C TRP A 1 -1.33 10.48 4.22
N THR A 2 -2.12 10.45 5.30
CA THR A 2 -1.65 10.18 6.68
C THR A 2 -1.71 8.68 7.00
N ASP A 3 -1.15 8.23 8.13
CA ASP A 3 -1.23 6.82 8.54
C ASP A 3 -2.68 6.32 8.67
N LEU A 4 -3.59 7.18 9.12
CA LEU A 4 -5.01 6.86 9.20
C LEU A 4 -5.63 6.65 7.81
N HIS A 5 -5.28 7.50 6.83
CA HIS A 5 -5.75 7.34 5.45
C HIS A 5 -5.20 6.06 4.82
N VAL A 6 -3.93 5.74 5.06
CA VAL A 6 -3.30 4.51 4.56
C VAL A 6 -3.94 3.27 5.20
N ALA A 7 -4.18 3.27 6.50
CA ALA A 7 -4.83 2.15 7.20
C ALA A 7 -6.26 1.90 6.70
N LYS A 8 -7.03 2.96 6.47
CA LYS A 8 -8.37 2.85 5.88
C LYS A 8 -8.32 2.28 4.47
N TRP A 9 -7.46 2.81 3.62
CA TRP A 9 -7.28 2.32 2.25
C TRP A 9 -6.80 0.87 2.16
N LEU A 10 -5.90 0.44 3.05
CA LEU A 10 -5.51 -0.98 3.16
C LEU A 10 -6.69 -1.86 3.58
N SER A 11 -7.59 -1.34 4.42
CA SER A 11 -8.82 -2.05 4.82
C SER A 11 -9.78 -2.19 3.63
N ASP A 12 -9.96 -1.14 2.83
CA ASP A 12 -10.73 -1.17 1.59
C ASP A 12 -10.12 -2.15 0.57
N ALA A 13 -8.79 -2.22 0.49
CA ALA A 13 -8.03 -3.17 -0.35
C ALA A 13 -8.00 -4.61 0.21
N LYS A 14 -8.75 -4.90 1.29
CA LYS A 14 -8.82 -6.22 1.95
C LYS A 14 -7.46 -6.76 2.44
N VAL A 15 -6.59 -5.85 2.86
CA VAL A 15 -5.27 -6.12 3.41
C VAL A 15 -4.92 -5.25 4.64
N PRO A 16 -5.83 -5.08 5.62
CA PRO A 16 -5.62 -4.19 6.76
C PRO A 16 -4.40 -4.56 7.63
N GLN A 17 -3.97 -5.82 7.60
CA GLN A 17 -2.84 -6.33 8.38
C GLN A 17 -1.51 -5.65 8.05
N HIS A 18 -1.37 -5.02 6.87
CA HIS A 18 -0.13 -4.35 6.47
C HIS A 18 -0.04 -2.89 6.95
N ALA A 19 -1.06 -2.35 7.63
CA ALA A 19 -1.07 -0.95 8.06
C ALA A 19 0.09 -0.60 9.02
N ALA A 20 0.39 -1.49 9.97
CA ALA A 20 1.51 -1.31 10.89
C ALA A 20 2.86 -1.26 10.14
N ARG A 21 3.02 -2.08 9.11
CA ARG A 21 4.22 -2.13 8.28
C ARG A 21 4.38 -0.88 7.42
N PHE A 22 3.29 -0.40 6.82
CA PHE A 22 3.31 0.85 6.06
C PHE A 22 3.68 2.05 6.94
N LYS A 23 3.13 2.11 8.15
CA LYS A 23 3.50 3.12 9.14
C LYS A 23 4.98 3.03 9.54
N ALA A 24 5.49 1.83 9.80
CA ALA A 24 6.88 1.61 10.22
C ALA A 24 7.92 1.96 9.13
N ASN A 25 7.55 1.82 7.86
CA ASN A 25 8.42 2.12 6.71
C ASN A 25 8.15 3.48 6.08
N ASP A 26 7.36 4.36 6.74
CA ASP A 26 6.97 5.68 6.23
C ASP A 26 6.34 5.63 4.80
N LEU A 27 5.62 4.54 4.47
CA LEU A 27 4.99 4.35 3.16
C LEU A 27 3.71 5.18 3.05
N ARG A 28 3.89 6.48 2.80
CA ARG A 28 2.82 7.46 2.72
C ARG A 28 3.00 8.40 1.52
N GLY A 29 1.95 9.16 1.20
CA GLY A 29 2.04 10.24 0.22
C GLY A 29 2.50 9.77 -1.16
N ALA A 30 3.54 10.40 -1.70
CA ALA A 30 4.09 10.06 -3.02
C ALA A 30 4.70 8.65 -3.05
N VAL A 31 5.37 8.21 -1.98
CA VAL A 31 5.97 6.87 -1.89
C VAL A 31 4.92 5.77 -2.03
N LEU A 32 3.71 6.00 -1.50
CA LEU A 32 2.57 5.09 -1.66
C LEU A 32 2.18 4.92 -3.14
N LEU A 33 2.21 6.03 -3.89
CA LEU A 33 1.90 6.02 -5.30
C LEU A 33 2.99 5.28 -6.08
N ASP A 34 4.26 5.36 -5.71
CA ASP A 34 5.38 4.68 -6.39
C ASP A 34 5.59 3.21 -6.03
N LEU A 35 4.71 2.60 -5.23
CA LEU A 35 4.84 1.19 -4.84
C LEU A 35 4.76 0.23 -6.04
N ASP A 36 5.75 -0.67 -6.09
CA ASP A 36 5.90 -1.77 -7.03
C ASP A 36 6.07 -3.12 -6.27
N GLN A 37 5.98 -4.24 -6.99
CA GLN A 37 6.21 -5.59 -6.46
C GLN A 37 7.55 -5.74 -5.71
N SER A 38 8.61 -5.09 -6.18
CA SER A 38 9.95 -5.12 -5.58
C SER A 38 9.96 -4.34 -4.27
N ALA A 39 9.46 -3.10 -4.28
CA ALA A 39 9.34 -2.28 -3.08
C ALA A 39 8.50 -2.97 -1.99
N LEU A 40 7.37 -3.60 -2.35
CA LEU A 40 6.55 -4.36 -1.40
C LEU A 40 7.30 -5.57 -0.82
N LYS A 41 8.14 -6.23 -1.63
CA LYS A 41 8.96 -7.35 -1.16
C LYS A 41 10.01 -6.88 -0.16
N GLU A 42 10.66 -5.74 -0.40
CA GLU A 42 11.67 -5.16 0.49
C GLU A 42 11.10 -4.75 1.84
N THR A 43 9.83 -4.33 1.88
CA THR A 43 9.15 -4.03 3.16
C THR A 43 8.80 -5.28 3.97
N GLY A 44 8.95 -6.47 3.37
CA GLY A 44 8.69 -7.78 4.01
C GLY A 44 7.32 -8.39 3.68
N ILE A 45 6.58 -7.85 2.71
CA ILE A 45 5.29 -8.42 2.27
C ILE A 45 5.57 -9.61 1.35
N VAL A 46 5.67 -10.80 1.95
CA VAL A 46 6.05 -12.04 1.26
C VAL A 46 4.91 -12.65 0.43
N SER A 47 3.66 -12.43 0.83
CA SER A 47 2.47 -12.99 0.17
C SER A 47 2.23 -12.33 -1.20
N VAL A 48 2.38 -13.11 -2.28
CA VAL A 48 2.14 -12.64 -3.66
C VAL A 48 0.72 -12.07 -3.81
N GLY A 49 -0.29 -12.75 -3.25
CA GLY A 49 -1.69 -12.31 -3.33
C GLY A 49 -1.94 -10.95 -2.68
N ASP A 50 -1.34 -10.69 -1.52
CA ASP A 50 -1.44 -9.38 -0.86
C ASP A 50 -0.72 -8.30 -1.65
N ARG A 51 0.46 -8.60 -2.21
CA ARG A 51 1.15 -7.64 -3.08
C ARG A 51 0.32 -7.28 -4.30
N ILE A 52 -0.33 -8.26 -4.96
CA ILE A 52 -1.21 -8.00 -6.11
C ILE A 52 -2.37 -7.07 -5.70
N LYS A 53 -3.05 -7.34 -4.57
CA LYS A 53 -4.14 -6.49 -4.08
C LYS A 53 -3.69 -5.05 -3.85
N ILE A 54 -2.53 -4.87 -3.21
CA ILE A 54 -1.94 -3.55 -2.95
C ILE A 54 -1.62 -2.83 -4.26
N ILE A 55 -0.97 -3.49 -5.22
CA ILE A 55 -0.64 -2.90 -6.52
C ILE A 55 -1.89 -2.48 -7.30
N VAL A 56 -2.94 -3.31 -7.28
CA VAL A 56 -4.23 -2.96 -7.90
C VAL A 56 -4.84 -1.73 -7.22
N ALA A 57 -4.83 -1.68 -5.88
CA ALA A 57 -5.32 -0.55 -5.11
C ALA A 57 -4.51 0.74 -5.36
N VAL A 58 -3.18 0.63 -5.54
CA VAL A 58 -2.30 1.75 -5.88
C VAL A 58 -2.62 2.28 -7.28
N LYS A 59 -2.82 1.40 -8.26
CA LYS A 59 -3.24 1.79 -9.61
C LYS A 59 -4.57 2.54 -9.60
N ALA A 60 -5.56 2.03 -8.86
CA ALA A 60 -6.85 2.71 -8.70
C ALA A 60 -6.67 4.08 -8.02
N LEU A 61 -5.82 4.17 -7.00
CA LEU A 61 -5.54 5.43 -6.33
C LEU A 61 -4.88 6.46 -7.26
N ARG A 62 -3.93 6.05 -8.10
CA ARG A 62 -3.28 6.93 -9.10
C ARG A 62 -4.31 7.51 -10.08
N GLN A 63 -5.31 6.74 -10.50
CA GLN A 63 -6.37 7.22 -11.40
C GLN A 63 -7.27 8.28 -10.76
N LEU A 64 -7.44 8.26 -9.43
CA LEU A 64 -8.24 9.26 -8.71
C LEU A 64 -7.49 10.58 -8.47
N CYS A 65 -6.17 10.57 -8.63
CA CYS A 65 -5.31 11.75 -8.45
C CYS A 65 -4.81 12.35 -9.78
N ALA A 66 -5.31 11.84 -10.91
CA ALA A 66 -4.98 12.31 -12.26
C ALA A 66 -5.91 13.44 -12.74
#